data_AF-A0A7Y6I4C5-F1
#
_entry.id   AF-A0A7Y6I4C5-F1
#
_cell.length_a   1.000
_cell.length_b   1.000
_cell.length_c   1.000
_cell.angle_alpha   90.00
_cell.angle_beta   90.00
_cell.angle_gamma   90.00
#
_symmetry.space_group_name_H-M   'P 1'
#
loop_
_entity.id
_entity.type
_entity.pdbx_description
1 polymer ?
#
loop_
_entity_poly.entity_id
_entity_poly.type
_entity_poly.pdbx_seq_one_letter_code
_entity_poly.pdbx_strand_id
1 'polypeptide(L)'
;MAQPDPITTTDLWDLKADPGRLEVLAGTWRALGTKVGSVEGLINDAAHTVFAKEHWTGDTAKSFNDYRKKFTADVERFGAWAVNVAELLGYTATVLRVQQGLLDDERKKLAAVPTTTDLTGLTFRPRDAKESSLVAGAISTAQEIRGRVDEVLAEKKRDMAFYENQLELIAKEWKPRTVRMLNLNIGQGAGNSPGDSAGTDSEDISSIAQVVADQGADIATVQEVFRHDIANLEEELENRTGDNWDVRFEEASKKYHANDDWPIIGDIINAPFGNAVLVREGDVIEGTGDSERVKLDVEGGSITVPANQPGGGDSRIDDGEGRSAARTEVQIRPR
;
A
#
# COMPACT_ATOMS: atom_id res chain seq x y z
N MET A 1 30.12 64.07 20.97
CA MET A 1 30.30 62.61 21.08
C MET A 1 30.40 62.06 19.67
N ALA A 2 31.26 61.07 19.42
CA ALA A 2 31.33 60.43 18.11
C ALA A 2 30.01 59.67 17.81
N GLN A 3 29.58 59.68 16.56
CA GLN A 3 28.41 58.93 16.13
C GLN A 3 28.72 57.41 16.22
N PRO A 4 27.81 56.58 16.76
CA PRO A 4 28.00 55.13 16.77
C PRO A 4 28.13 54.54 15.36
N ASP A 5 28.86 53.44 15.23
CA ASP A 5 28.96 52.71 13.97
C ASP A 5 27.57 52.15 13.55
N PRO A 6 27.29 52.07 12.23
CA PRO A 6 26.08 51.43 11.73
C PRO A 6 25.98 49.96 12.17
N ILE A 7 24.76 49.50 12.44
CA ILE A 7 24.46 48.11 12.82
C ILE A 7 23.68 47.46 11.69
N THR A 8 24.26 46.44 11.04
CA THR A 8 23.62 45.69 9.95
C THR A 8 23.19 44.31 10.43
N THR A 9 21.99 43.89 10.09
CA THR A 9 21.45 42.55 10.39
C THR A 9 20.57 42.05 9.24
N THR A 10 20.35 40.74 9.17
CA THR A 10 19.26 40.18 8.35
C THR A 10 17.91 40.66 8.89
N ASP A 11 16.83 40.55 8.11
CA ASP A 11 15.51 40.86 8.62
C ASP A 11 15.07 39.82 9.66
N LEU A 12 15.17 40.21 10.93
CA LEU A 12 14.83 39.38 12.08
C LEU A 12 13.37 39.49 12.49
N TRP A 13 12.68 40.53 12.01
CA TRP A 13 11.33 40.87 12.48
C TRP A 13 10.22 40.30 11.59
N ASP A 14 10.56 39.80 10.41
CA ASP A 14 9.63 39.07 9.54
C ASP A 14 9.93 37.56 9.58
N LEU A 15 8.96 36.77 10.08
CA LEU A 15 9.03 35.31 10.05
C LEU A 15 8.91 34.74 8.64
N LYS A 16 8.35 35.49 7.67
CA LYS A 16 8.03 35.04 6.31
C LYS A 16 7.15 33.78 6.29
N ALA A 17 6.30 33.64 7.30
CA ALA A 17 5.40 32.52 7.45
C ALA A 17 3.98 32.85 6.95
N ASP A 18 3.23 31.81 6.56
CA ASP A 18 1.82 31.91 6.14
C ASP A 18 0.93 31.08 7.08
N PRO A 19 0.56 31.63 8.25
CA PRO A 19 -0.32 30.93 9.19
C PRO A 19 -1.74 30.73 8.61
N GLY A 20 -2.18 31.55 7.66
CA GLY A 20 -3.49 31.40 7.02
C GLY A 20 -3.58 30.10 6.22
N ARG A 21 -2.52 29.74 5.50
CA ARG A 21 -2.47 28.45 4.79
C ARG A 21 -2.50 27.24 5.73
N LEU A 22 -1.85 27.32 6.88
CA LEU A 22 -1.89 26.25 7.88
C LEU A 22 -3.30 26.03 8.44
N GLU A 23 -4.07 27.11 8.63
CA GLU A 23 -5.46 26.99 9.09
C GLU A 23 -6.39 26.39 8.04
N VAL A 24 -6.21 26.73 6.77
CA VAL A 24 -6.96 26.10 5.67
C VAL A 24 -6.68 24.60 5.66
N LEU A 25 -5.42 24.19 5.78
CA LEU A 25 -5.05 22.78 5.89
C LEU A 25 -5.65 22.12 7.13
N ALA A 26 -5.61 22.79 8.29
CA ALA A 26 -6.27 22.30 9.50
C ALA A 26 -7.77 22.09 9.28
N GLY A 27 -8.45 23.02 8.59
CA GLY A 27 -9.86 22.88 8.21
C GLY A 27 -10.14 21.62 7.38
N THR A 28 -9.30 21.35 6.37
CA THR A 28 -9.39 20.14 5.54
C THR A 28 -9.25 18.87 6.37
N TRP A 29 -8.27 18.82 7.28
CA TRP A 29 -8.04 17.66 8.15
C TRP A 29 -9.19 17.42 9.14
N ARG A 30 -9.79 18.47 9.72
CA ARG A 30 -10.99 18.32 10.56
C ARG A 30 -12.16 17.75 9.75
N ALA A 31 -12.40 18.30 8.56
CA ALA A 31 -13.48 17.84 7.69
C ALA A 31 -13.31 16.36 7.32
N LEU A 32 -12.07 15.94 7.04
CA LEU A 32 -11.74 14.54 6.81
C LEU A 32 -12.02 13.67 8.05
N GLY A 33 -11.56 14.09 9.23
CA GLY A 33 -11.84 13.37 10.49
C GLY A 33 -13.33 13.19 10.76
N THR A 34 -14.13 14.25 10.57
CA THR A 34 -15.61 14.17 10.70
C THR A 34 -16.21 13.21 9.69
N LYS A 35 -15.77 13.26 8.42
CA LYS A 35 -16.26 12.36 7.38
C LYS A 35 -15.96 10.90 7.74
N VAL A 36 -14.76 10.61 8.23
CA VAL A 36 -14.36 9.25 8.62
C VAL A 36 -15.17 8.76 9.81
N GLY A 37 -15.38 9.58 10.84
CA GLY A 37 -16.22 9.22 11.99
C GLY A 37 -17.67 8.86 11.59
N SER A 38 -18.21 9.47 10.53
CA SER A 38 -19.53 9.09 10.01
C SER A 38 -19.55 7.72 9.33
N VAL A 39 -18.43 7.29 8.71
CA VAL A 39 -18.34 6.00 8.01
C VAL A 39 -18.41 4.83 8.99
N GLU A 40 -17.78 4.95 10.15
CA GLU A 40 -17.84 3.94 11.21
C GLU A 40 -19.28 3.64 11.63
N GLY A 41 -20.08 4.70 11.88
CA GLY A 41 -21.50 4.58 12.22
C GLY A 41 -22.31 3.86 11.14
N LEU A 42 -22.11 4.23 9.88
CA LEU A 42 -22.80 3.59 8.74
C LEU A 42 -22.48 2.09 8.64
N ILE A 43 -21.23 1.69 8.90
CA ILE A 43 -20.81 0.28 8.89
C ILE A 43 -21.45 -0.47 10.07
N ASN A 44 -21.41 0.12 11.26
CA ASN A 44 -22.00 -0.47 12.46
C ASN A 44 -23.51 -0.67 12.31
N ASP A 45 -24.23 0.31 11.76
CA ASP A 45 -25.68 0.23 11.51
C ASP A 45 -26.03 -0.83 10.47
N ALA A 46 -25.27 -0.86 9.36
CA ALA A 46 -25.44 -1.87 8.32
C ALA A 46 -25.18 -3.28 8.86
N ALA A 47 -24.11 -3.46 9.64
CA ALA A 47 -23.78 -4.75 10.25
C ALA A 47 -24.82 -5.18 11.29
N HIS A 48 -25.33 -4.25 12.10
CA HIS A 48 -26.37 -4.55 13.07
C HIS A 48 -27.62 -5.13 12.38
N THR A 49 -27.99 -4.60 11.22
CA THR A 49 -29.12 -5.13 10.43
C THR A 49 -28.93 -6.60 10.03
N VAL A 50 -27.70 -7.01 9.73
CA VAL A 50 -27.36 -8.39 9.34
C VAL A 50 -27.32 -9.33 10.55
N PHE A 51 -26.75 -8.87 11.67
CA PHE A 51 -26.58 -9.71 12.87
C PHE A 51 -27.82 -9.76 13.77
N ALA A 52 -28.62 -8.70 13.85
CA ALA A 52 -29.76 -8.61 14.76
C ALA A 52 -30.96 -9.48 14.35
N LYS A 53 -30.98 -10.01 13.12
CA LYS A 53 -32.07 -10.86 12.60
C LYS A 53 -31.77 -12.37 12.62
N GLU A 54 -30.79 -12.81 13.40
CA GLU A 54 -30.49 -14.23 13.72
C GLU A 54 -30.21 -15.20 12.54
N HIS A 55 -30.07 -14.74 11.30
CA HIS A 55 -29.93 -15.66 10.16
C HIS A 55 -28.48 -15.98 9.74
N TRP A 56 -27.49 -15.20 10.20
CA TRP A 56 -26.09 -15.43 9.83
C TRP A 56 -25.22 -15.75 11.05
N THR A 57 -24.92 -17.03 11.20
CA THR A 57 -24.12 -17.60 12.31
C THR A 57 -23.03 -18.53 11.76
N GLY A 58 -22.17 -19.04 12.64
CA GLY A 58 -21.05 -19.92 12.28
C GLY A 58 -19.73 -19.19 11.98
N ASP A 59 -18.73 -19.93 11.53
CA ASP A 59 -17.35 -19.46 11.40
C ASP A 59 -17.20 -18.25 10.45
N THR A 60 -17.96 -18.23 9.36
CA THR A 60 -17.95 -17.11 8.40
C THR A 60 -18.52 -15.84 9.01
N ALA A 61 -19.63 -15.94 9.76
CA ALA A 61 -20.22 -14.79 10.44
C ALA A 61 -19.29 -14.23 11.51
N LYS A 62 -18.59 -15.11 12.25
CA LYS A 62 -17.56 -14.72 13.22
C LYS A 62 -16.39 -14.01 12.54
N SER A 63 -15.80 -14.61 11.49
CA SER A 63 -14.68 -14.02 10.75
C SER A 63 -15.01 -12.64 10.20
N PHE A 64 -16.19 -12.46 9.61
CA PHE A 64 -16.62 -11.15 9.13
C PHE A 64 -16.83 -10.14 10.27
N ASN A 65 -17.40 -10.55 11.41
CA ASN A 65 -17.57 -9.64 12.54
C ASN A 65 -16.22 -9.22 13.16
N ASP A 66 -15.27 -10.14 13.25
CA ASP A 66 -13.92 -9.88 13.75
C ASP A 66 -13.20 -8.88 12.80
N TYR A 67 -13.27 -9.14 11.49
CA TYR A 67 -12.80 -8.22 10.46
C TYR A 67 -13.44 -6.82 10.60
N ARG A 68 -14.76 -6.76 10.66
CA ARG A 68 -15.50 -5.48 10.74
C ARG A 68 -15.04 -4.66 11.93
N LYS A 69 -14.91 -5.29 13.11
CA LYS A 69 -14.45 -4.62 14.33
C LYS A 69 -13.06 -4.04 14.16
N LYS A 70 -12.13 -4.79 13.56
CA LYS A 70 -10.78 -4.32 13.25
C LYS A 70 -10.83 -3.12 12.30
N PHE A 71 -11.58 -3.24 11.20
CA PHE A 71 -11.74 -2.17 10.23
C PHE A 71 -12.34 -0.90 10.86
N THR A 72 -13.43 -1.00 11.61
CA THR A 72 -14.05 0.16 12.26
C THR A 72 -13.13 0.80 13.29
N ALA A 73 -12.34 0.01 14.03
CA ALA A 73 -11.37 0.54 14.98
C ALA A 73 -10.23 1.32 14.28
N ASP A 74 -9.77 0.85 13.12
CA ASP A 74 -8.75 1.57 12.34
C ASP A 74 -9.32 2.83 11.67
N VAL A 75 -10.58 2.79 11.21
CA VAL A 75 -11.32 3.96 10.72
C VAL A 75 -11.47 5.01 11.82
N GLU A 76 -11.89 4.63 13.03
CA GLU A 76 -11.99 5.52 14.18
C GLU A 76 -10.63 6.15 14.51
N ARG A 77 -9.57 5.33 14.53
CA ARG A 77 -8.20 5.77 14.81
C ARG A 77 -7.69 6.75 13.75
N PHE A 78 -7.94 6.49 12.47
CA PHE A 78 -7.65 7.43 11.38
C PHE A 78 -8.38 8.76 11.59
N GLY A 79 -9.67 8.71 11.94
CA GLY A 79 -10.49 9.90 12.23
C GLY A 79 -9.89 10.73 13.36
N ALA A 80 -9.49 10.09 14.46
CA ALA A 80 -8.85 10.75 15.59
C ALA A 80 -7.50 11.39 15.20
N TRP A 81 -6.66 10.69 14.45
CA TRP A 81 -5.39 11.24 13.98
C TRP A 81 -5.57 12.42 13.03
N ALA A 82 -6.56 12.36 12.15
CA ALA A 82 -6.90 13.49 11.27
C ALA A 82 -7.25 14.75 12.08
N VAL A 83 -8.02 14.61 13.17
CA VAL A 83 -8.31 15.73 14.09
C VAL A 83 -7.03 16.23 14.77
N ASN A 84 -6.17 15.35 15.26
CA ASN A 84 -4.93 15.76 15.92
C ASN A 84 -3.96 16.48 14.98
N VAL A 85 -3.86 16.07 13.71
CA VAL A 85 -3.09 16.77 12.68
C VAL A 85 -3.66 18.18 12.48
N ALA A 86 -4.99 18.34 12.45
CA ALA A 86 -5.60 19.65 12.36
C ALA A 86 -5.32 20.54 13.58
N GLU A 87 -5.34 19.98 14.78
CA GLU A 87 -5.00 20.69 16.02
C GLU A 87 -3.54 21.17 16.01
N LEU A 88 -2.62 20.31 15.58
CA LEU A 88 -1.21 20.64 15.43
C LEU A 88 -0.98 21.79 14.45
N LEU A 89 -1.63 21.73 13.28
CA LEU A 89 -1.56 22.79 12.27
C LEU A 89 -2.15 24.11 12.79
N GLY A 90 -3.29 24.06 13.47
CA GLY A 90 -3.93 25.24 14.07
C GLY A 90 -3.11 25.86 15.22
N TYR A 91 -2.50 25.03 16.06
CA TYR A 91 -1.58 25.47 17.10
C TYR A 91 -0.37 26.17 16.49
N THR A 92 0.23 25.57 15.45
CA THR A 92 1.39 26.13 14.75
C THR A 92 1.06 27.49 14.12
N ALA A 93 -0.09 27.61 13.46
CA ALA A 93 -0.58 28.88 12.92
C ALA A 93 -0.72 29.96 14.01
N THR A 94 -1.26 29.58 15.18
CA THR A 94 -1.42 30.47 16.33
C THR A 94 -0.08 30.95 16.85
N VAL A 95 0.89 30.04 17.05
CA VAL A 95 2.24 30.39 17.51
C VAL A 95 2.90 31.37 16.54
N LEU A 96 2.86 31.08 15.22
CA LEU A 96 3.46 31.96 14.22
C LEU A 96 2.85 33.37 14.24
N ARG A 97 1.54 33.51 14.40
CA ARG A 97 0.90 34.85 14.51
C ARG A 97 1.31 35.59 15.78
N VAL A 98 1.28 34.90 16.92
CA VAL A 98 1.63 35.51 18.21
C VAL A 98 3.08 35.99 18.17
N GLN A 99 4.00 35.16 17.68
CA GLN A 99 5.42 35.51 17.61
C GLN A 99 5.68 36.59 16.54
N GLN A 100 4.98 36.59 15.40
CA GLN A 100 5.03 37.71 14.45
C GLN A 100 4.57 39.02 15.09
N GLY A 101 3.48 39.01 15.87
CA GLY A 101 3.01 40.20 16.59
C GLY A 101 4.03 40.73 17.60
N LEU A 102 4.73 39.84 18.32
CA LEU A 102 5.82 40.23 19.22
C LEU A 102 7.00 40.84 18.45
N LEU A 103 7.36 40.30 17.29
CA LEU A 103 8.39 40.88 16.42
C LEU A 103 7.97 42.25 15.89
N ASP A 104 6.72 42.41 15.45
CA ASP A 104 6.20 43.70 15.00
C ASP A 104 6.29 44.75 16.11
N ASP A 105 5.99 44.39 17.34
CA ASP A 105 6.09 45.28 18.50
C ASP A 105 7.54 45.63 18.84
N GLU A 106 8.48 44.68 18.77
CA GLU A 106 9.91 44.99 18.88
C GLU A 106 10.39 45.92 17.77
N ARG A 107 9.94 45.69 16.52
CA ARG A 107 10.32 46.53 15.38
C ARG A 107 9.81 47.97 15.55
N LYS A 108 8.59 48.15 16.07
CA LYS A 108 8.00 49.48 16.35
C LYS A 108 8.83 50.29 17.34
N LYS A 109 9.48 49.67 18.34
CA LYS A 109 10.36 50.39 19.28
C LYS A 109 11.52 51.11 18.58
N LEU A 110 11.94 50.60 17.41
CA LEU A 110 13.02 51.15 16.61
C LEU A 110 12.57 52.19 15.57
N ALA A 111 11.29 52.60 15.56
CA ALA A 111 10.74 53.49 14.53
C ALA A 111 11.47 54.85 14.44
N ALA A 112 12.06 55.32 15.54
CA ALA A 112 12.81 56.58 15.59
C ALA A 112 14.27 56.45 15.11
N VAL A 113 14.80 55.23 14.97
CA VAL A 113 16.18 54.99 14.52
C VAL A 113 16.21 54.96 12.99
N PRO A 114 17.01 55.81 12.33
CA PRO A 114 17.13 55.78 10.87
C PRO A 114 17.55 54.40 10.36
N THR A 115 16.83 53.89 9.37
CA THR A 115 17.09 52.58 8.76
C THR A 115 17.17 52.67 7.25
N THR A 116 18.01 51.82 6.66
CA THR A 116 18.06 51.56 5.22
C THR A 116 18.05 50.06 4.98
N THR A 117 17.21 49.61 4.05
CA THR A 117 17.15 48.22 3.61
C THR A 117 17.81 48.10 2.25
N ASP A 118 18.72 47.15 2.10
CA ASP A 118 19.37 46.80 0.83
C ASP A 118 19.52 45.27 0.68
N LEU A 119 20.27 44.82 -0.33
CA LEU A 119 20.49 43.39 -0.60
C LEU A 119 21.26 42.67 0.51
N THR A 120 21.98 43.41 1.36
CA THR A 120 22.76 42.86 2.48
C THR A 120 21.94 42.75 3.77
N GLY A 121 20.80 43.43 3.84
CA GLY A 121 19.85 43.34 4.95
C GLY A 121 19.33 44.70 5.41
N LEU A 122 19.01 44.78 6.70
CA LEU A 122 18.54 45.98 7.37
C LEU A 122 19.71 46.63 8.12
N THR A 123 20.05 47.87 7.74
CA THR A 123 21.09 48.67 8.39
C THR A 123 20.47 49.78 9.21
N PHE A 124 20.75 49.80 10.51
CA PHE A 124 20.39 50.85 11.46
C PHE A 124 21.53 51.86 11.58
N ARG A 125 21.20 53.15 11.69
CA ARG A 125 22.17 54.23 11.91
C ARG A 125 21.84 55.00 13.19
N PRO A 126 22.21 54.47 14.37
CA PRO A 126 22.03 55.17 15.65
C PRO A 126 22.72 56.53 15.68
N ARG A 127 22.11 57.49 16.36
CA ARG A 127 22.65 58.84 16.57
C ARG A 127 23.50 58.95 17.83
N ASP A 128 23.18 58.12 18.82
CA ASP A 128 23.84 58.11 20.12
C ASP A 128 23.93 56.70 20.72
N ALA A 129 24.65 56.57 21.83
CA ALA A 129 24.84 55.30 22.52
C ALA A 129 23.50 54.69 23.00
N LYS A 130 22.49 55.51 23.30
CA LYS A 130 21.18 55.03 23.75
C LYS A 130 20.41 54.36 22.61
N GLU A 131 20.40 54.96 21.43
CA GLU A 131 19.83 54.34 20.22
C GLU A 131 20.62 53.07 19.84
N SER A 132 21.95 53.07 20.00
CA SER A 132 22.77 51.88 19.74
C SER A 132 22.42 50.72 20.68
N SER A 133 22.30 50.98 21.98
CA SER A 133 21.87 49.97 22.95
C SER A 133 20.43 49.49 22.71
N LEU A 134 19.54 50.39 22.25
CA LEU A 134 18.16 50.04 21.90
C LEU A 134 18.12 49.07 20.72
N VAL A 135 18.88 49.33 19.65
CA VAL A 135 18.97 48.44 18.49
C VAL A 135 19.55 47.09 18.88
N ALA A 136 20.66 47.06 19.64
CA ALA A 136 21.28 45.81 20.08
C ALA A 136 20.33 44.97 20.96
N GLY A 137 19.59 45.60 21.88
CA GLY A 137 18.58 44.95 22.70
C GLY A 137 17.44 44.36 21.87
N ALA A 138 16.90 45.13 20.92
CA ALA A 138 15.83 44.67 20.04
C ALA A 138 16.26 43.50 19.13
N ILE A 139 17.52 43.51 18.65
CA ILE A 139 18.10 42.38 17.92
C ILE A 139 18.15 41.12 18.80
N SER A 140 18.65 41.24 20.02
CA SER A 140 18.70 40.13 20.99
C SER A 140 17.30 39.56 21.25
N THR A 141 16.32 40.43 21.52
CA THR A 141 14.93 39.98 21.77
C THR A 141 14.30 39.34 20.53
N ALA A 142 14.55 39.87 19.33
CA ALA A 142 14.07 39.25 18.09
C ALA A 142 14.68 37.86 17.88
N GLN A 143 15.97 37.67 18.17
CA GLN A 143 16.63 36.37 18.11
C GLN A 143 16.03 35.37 19.10
N GLU A 144 15.75 35.79 20.34
CA GLU A 144 15.07 34.95 21.33
C GLU A 144 13.65 34.56 20.90
N ILE A 145 12.89 35.49 20.30
CA ILE A 145 11.57 35.20 19.73
C ILE A 145 11.67 34.13 18.65
N ARG A 146 12.62 34.28 17.71
CA ARG A 146 12.84 33.29 16.64
C ARG A 146 13.29 31.94 17.19
N GLY A 147 14.18 31.92 18.18
CA GLY A 147 14.61 30.68 18.84
C GLY A 147 13.43 29.89 19.43
N ARG A 148 12.49 30.57 20.09
CA ARG A 148 11.26 29.93 20.59
C ARG A 148 10.37 29.40 19.47
N VAL A 149 10.27 30.11 18.34
CA VAL A 149 9.55 29.62 17.15
C VAL A 149 10.20 28.33 16.65
N ASP A 150 11.52 28.31 16.51
CA ASP A 150 12.26 27.15 16.01
C ASP A 150 12.10 25.93 16.92
N GLU A 151 12.15 26.11 18.23
CA GLU A 151 11.92 25.04 19.22
C GLU A 151 10.52 24.41 19.05
N VAL A 152 9.48 25.26 18.97
CA VAL A 152 8.11 24.80 18.79
C VAL A 152 7.94 24.11 17.44
N LEU A 153 8.48 24.66 16.35
CA LEU A 153 8.39 24.04 15.03
C LEU A 153 9.12 22.70 14.97
N ALA A 154 10.26 22.57 15.64
CA ALA A 154 11.00 21.30 15.74
C ALA A 154 10.22 20.24 16.52
N GLU A 155 9.50 20.62 17.57
CA GLU A 155 8.56 19.72 18.26
C GLU A 155 7.41 19.30 17.35
N LYS A 156 6.70 20.26 16.73
CA LYS A 156 5.54 19.96 15.88
C LYS A 156 5.91 19.16 14.62
N LYS A 157 7.14 19.30 14.12
CA LYS A 157 7.67 18.44 13.05
C LYS A 157 7.76 16.97 13.48
N ARG A 158 8.19 16.69 14.71
CA ARG A 158 8.24 15.31 15.25
C ARG A 158 6.85 14.72 15.40
N ASP A 159 5.91 15.52 15.91
CA ASP A 159 4.50 15.11 16.03
C ASP A 159 3.89 14.81 14.64
N MET A 160 4.18 15.62 13.62
CA MET A 160 3.70 15.36 12.25
C MET A 160 4.27 14.05 11.68
N ALA A 161 5.57 13.79 11.86
CA ALA A 161 6.19 12.55 11.42
C ALA A 161 5.60 11.31 12.13
N PHE A 162 5.21 11.44 13.40
CA PHE A 162 4.48 10.39 14.09
C PHE A 162 3.15 10.08 13.38
N TYR A 163 2.33 11.10 13.08
CA TYR A 163 1.04 10.89 12.41
C TYR A 163 1.21 10.37 10.98
N GLU A 164 2.21 10.83 10.23
CA GLU A 164 2.54 10.30 8.91
C GLU A 164 2.80 8.79 8.96
N ASN A 165 3.69 8.33 9.85
CA ASN A 165 3.97 6.91 10.03
C ASN A 165 2.72 6.11 10.43
N GLN A 166 1.89 6.67 11.33
CA GLN A 166 0.66 6.03 11.76
C GLN A 166 -0.34 5.85 10.61
N LEU A 167 -0.50 6.86 9.75
CA LEU A 167 -1.37 6.80 8.58
C LEU A 167 -0.84 5.84 7.52
N GLU A 168 0.49 5.77 7.32
CA GLU A 168 1.11 4.80 6.41
C GLU A 168 0.88 3.35 6.86
N LEU A 169 0.93 3.08 8.17
CA LEU A 169 0.64 1.74 8.71
C LEU A 169 -0.80 1.31 8.40
N ILE A 170 -1.78 2.19 8.62
CA ILE A 170 -3.18 1.92 8.22
C ILE A 170 -3.28 1.75 6.71
N ALA A 171 -2.66 2.62 5.91
CA ALA A 171 -2.71 2.53 4.47
C ALA A 171 -2.10 1.23 3.93
N LYS A 172 -1.02 0.75 4.55
CA LYS A 172 -0.36 -0.52 4.22
C LYS A 172 -1.24 -1.72 4.56
N GLU A 173 -1.83 -1.72 5.75
CA GLU A 173 -2.74 -2.78 6.21
C GLU A 173 -3.94 -2.93 5.27
N TRP A 174 -4.56 -1.80 4.91
CA TRP A 174 -5.78 -1.75 4.11
C TRP A 174 -5.52 -1.60 2.61
N LYS A 175 -4.28 -1.79 2.15
CA LYS A 175 -3.94 -1.71 0.74
C LYS A 175 -4.69 -2.80 -0.03
N PRO A 176 -5.43 -2.45 -1.12
CA PRO A 176 -6.02 -3.46 -1.99
C PRO A 176 -4.95 -4.43 -2.49
N ARG A 177 -5.23 -5.73 -2.35
CA ARG A 177 -4.39 -6.79 -2.90
C ARG A 177 -5.01 -7.27 -4.20
N THR A 178 -4.19 -7.72 -5.15
CA THR A 178 -4.69 -8.26 -6.43
C THR A 178 -4.24 -9.69 -6.51
N VAL A 179 -5.18 -10.61 -6.67
CA VAL A 179 -4.91 -12.01 -6.98
C VAL A 179 -5.01 -12.17 -8.49
N ARG A 180 -3.93 -12.65 -9.09
CA ARG A 180 -3.84 -12.96 -10.52
C ARG A 180 -4.13 -14.43 -10.70
N MET A 181 -5.20 -14.73 -11.44
CA MET A 181 -5.63 -16.09 -11.73
C MET A 181 -5.33 -16.43 -13.19
N LEU A 182 -4.73 -17.59 -13.41
CA LEU A 182 -4.47 -18.16 -14.72
C LEU A 182 -5.21 -19.48 -14.85
N ASN A 183 -5.94 -19.68 -15.94
CA ASN A 183 -6.45 -20.98 -16.32
C ASN A 183 -5.73 -21.41 -17.60
N LEU A 184 -5.01 -22.51 -17.52
CA LEU A 184 -4.17 -23.04 -18.59
C LEU A 184 -4.64 -24.45 -18.93
N ASN A 185 -5.08 -24.67 -20.16
CA ASN A 185 -5.18 -26.02 -20.70
C ASN A 185 -3.90 -26.33 -21.46
N ILE A 186 -3.12 -27.29 -20.96
CA ILE A 186 -1.84 -27.67 -21.55
C ILE A 186 -1.98 -28.81 -22.56
N GLY A 187 -3.09 -29.54 -22.55
CA GLY A 187 -3.38 -30.53 -23.58
C GLY A 187 -2.45 -31.75 -23.63
N GLN A 188 -1.79 -32.17 -22.53
CA GLN A 188 -0.95 -33.40 -22.53
C GLN A 188 -1.71 -34.67 -22.95
N GLY A 189 -3.04 -34.60 -23.04
CA GLY A 189 -3.89 -35.68 -23.50
C GLY A 189 -4.17 -35.71 -25.00
N ALA A 190 -3.82 -34.66 -25.75
CA ALA A 190 -3.94 -34.58 -27.20
C ALA A 190 -2.58 -34.93 -27.83
N GLY A 191 -2.56 -35.75 -28.89
CA GLY A 191 -1.30 -36.15 -29.55
C GLY A 191 -0.41 -37.11 -28.75
N ASN A 192 -0.78 -37.49 -27.52
CA ASN A 192 0.04 -38.38 -26.69
C ASN A 192 0.00 -39.83 -27.20
N SER A 193 0.87 -40.14 -28.15
CA SER A 193 1.02 -41.44 -28.79
C SER A 193 2.49 -41.68 -29.14
N PRO A 194 2.99 -42.93 -29.12
CA PRO A 194 4.39 -43.21 -29.42
C PRO A 194 4.81 -42.62 -30.79
N GLY A 195 5.79 -41.70 -30.76
CA GLY A 195 6.34 -41.06 -31.96
C GLY A 195 5.54 -39.88 -32.51
N ASP A 196 4.58 -39.36 -31.74
CA ASP A 196 3.85 -38.13 -32.05
C ASP A 196 4.34 -36.97 -31.17
N SER A 197 5.34 -36.25 -31.66
CA SER A 197 5.97 -35.11 -30.97
C SER A 197 5.07 -33.87 -30.86
N ALA A 198 3.81 -33.96 -31.27
CA ALA A 198 2.82 -32.90 -31.10
C ALA A 198 2.09 -33.00 -29.74
N GLY A 199 2.31 -34.08 -28.98
CA GLY A 199 1.85 -34.19 -27.60
C GLY A 199 2.78 -33.46 -26.63
N THR A 200 2.22 -32.89 -25.57
CA THR A 200 3.02 -32.32 -24.47
C THR A 200 3.59 -33.45 -23.62
N ASP A 201 4.91 -33.50 -23.48
CA ASP A 201 5.63 -34.50 -22.69
C ASP A 201 6.10 -33.93 -21.34
N SER A 202 6.95 -34.69 -20.65
CA SER A 202 7.54 -34.26 -19.37
C SER A 202 8.61 -33.17 -19.51
N GLU A 203 9.22 -33.00 -20.69
CA GLU A 203 10.23 -31.96 -20.94
C GLU A 203 9.57 -30.58 -21.06
N ASP A 204 8.33 -30.54 -21.54
CA ASP A 204 7.51 -29.33 -21.67
C ASP A 204 7.09 -28.70 -20.33
N ILE A 205 7.24 -29.42 -19.20
CA ILE A 205 6.86 -28.91 -17.87
C ILE A 205 7.63 -27.63 -17.50
N SER A 206 8.89 -27.55 -17.91
CA SER A 206 9.72 -26.36 -17.72
C SER A 206 9.15 -25.14 -18.47
N SER A 207 8.60 -25.36 -19.67
CA SER A 207 7.93 -24.33 -20.49
C SER A 207 6.58 -23.93 -19.90
N ILE A 208 5.81 -24.88 -19.37
CA ILE A 208 4.54 -24.62 -18.68
C ILE A 208 4.77 -23.77 -17.42
N ALA A 209 5.77 -24.13 -16.60
CA ALA A 209 6.16 -23.35 -15.43
C ALA A 209 6.58 -21.93 -15.82
N GLN A 210 7.32 -21.78 -16.92
CA GLN A 210 7.68 -20.46 -17.46
C GLN A 210 6.45 -19.63 -17.83
N VAL A 211 5.44 -20.21 -18.50
CA VAL A 211 4.20 -19.49 -18.83
C VAL A 211 3.48 -19.01 -17.57
N VAL A 212 3.36 -19.86 -16.55
CA VAL A 212 2.71 -19.50 -15.27
C VAL A 212 3.49 -18.37 -14.57
N ALA A 213 4.82 -18.47 -14.53
CA ALA A 213 5.70 -17.48 -13.92
C ALA A 213 5.69 -16.13 -14.64
N ASP A 214 5.76 -16.12 -15.98
CA ASP A 214 5.75 -14.90 -16.81
C ASP A 214 4.42 -14.15 -16.72
N GLN A 215 3.32 -14.87 -16.55
CA GLN A 215 2.02 -14.25 -16.29
C GLN A 215 1.92 -13.67 -14.87
N GLY A 216 2.87 -14.03 -14.00
CA GLY A 216 2.85 -13.69 -12.58
C GLY A 216 1.59 -14.20 -11.91
N ALA A 217 1.17 -15.44 -12.18
CA ALA A 217 -0.02 -15.99 -11.52
C ALA A 217 0.23 -16.13 -10.00
N ASP A 218 -0.81 -15.85 -9.22
CA ASP A 218 -0.86 -16.17 -7.78
C ASP A 218 -1.65 -17.47 -7.56
N ILE A 219 -2.62 -17.74 -8.45
CA ILE A 219 -3.33 -19.01 -8.55
C ILE A 219 -3.34 -19.43 -10.01
N ALA A 220 -2.99 -20.67 -10.31
CA ALA A 220 -3.11 -21.23 -11.66
C ALA A 220 -3.88 -22.56 -11.64
N THR A 221 -4.81 -22.75 -12.58
CA THR A 221 -5.43 -24.06 -12.83
C THR A 221 -4.84 -24.63 -14.10
N VAL A 222 -4.18 -25.79 -14.00
CA VAL A 222 -3.60 -26.51 -15.14
C VAL A 222 -4.50 -27.69 -15.47
N GLN A 223 -5.05 -27.71 -16.66
CA GLN A 223 -5.93 -28.77 -17.14
C GLN A 223 -5.16 -29.72 -18.05
N GLU A 224 -5.58 -30.98 -18.04
CA GLU A 224 -5.03 -32.01 -18.92
C GLU A 224 -3.55 -32.30 -18.64
N VAL A 225 -3.22 -32.55 -17.37
CA VAL A 225 -1.87 -32.83 -16.87
C VAL A 225 -1.76 -34.25 -16.29
N PHE A 226 -0.59 -34.88 -16.41
CA PHE A 226 -0.28 -36.15 -15.76
C PHE A 226 0.25 -35.96 -14.33
N ARG A 227 -0.12 -36.87 -13.43
CA ARG A 227 0.25 -36.77 -12.01
C ARG A 227 1.75 -36.79 -11.74
N HIS A 228 2.53 -37.54 -12.53
CA HIS A 228 3.98 -37.68 -12.29
C HIS A 228 4.75 -36.39 -12.64
N ASP A 229 4.18 -35.53 -13.48
CA ASP A 229 4.78 -34.25 -13.87
C ASP A 229 4.55 -33.13 -12.84
N ILE A 230 3.63 -33.35 -11.90
CA ILE A 230 3.21 -32.33 -10.93
C ILE A 230 4.36 -31.90 -10.00
N ALA A 231 5.18 -32.85 -9.54
CA ALA A 231 6.30 -32.53 -8.66
C ALA A 231 7.37 -31.70 -9.39
N ASN A 232 7.62 -32.00 -10.67
CA ASN A 232 8.54 -31.21 -11.49
C ASN A 232 7.98 -29.81 -11.76
N LEU A 233 6.67 -29.69 -11.98
CA LEU A 233 5.99 -28.42 -12.17
C LEU A 233 6.08 -27.53 -10.91
N GLU A 234 5.87 -28.11 -9.74
CA GLU A 234 6.06 -27.44 -8.44
C GLU A 234 7.50 -26.95 -8.29
N GLU A 235 8.49 -27.83 -8.43
CA GLU A 235 9.91 -27.49 -8.31
C GLU A 235 10.34 -26.39 -9.31
N GLU A 236 9.89 -26.47 -10.56
CA GLU A 236 10.17 -25.45 -11.59
C GLU A 236 9.56 -24.10 -11.23
N LEU A 237 8.33 -24.08 -10.70
CA LEU A 237 7.67 -22.83 -10.27
C LEU A 237 8.39 -22.20 -9.08
N GLU A 238 8.78 -23.00 -8.09
CA GLU A 238 9.51 -22.53 -6.92
C GLU A 238 10.89 -21.96 -7.32
N ASN A 239 11.63 -22.69 -8.16
CA ASN A 239 12.93 -22.24 -8.66
C ASN A 239 12.85 -20.94 -9.45
N ARG A 240 11.81 -20.75 -10.25
CA ARG A 240 11.64 -19.56 -11.11
C ARG A 240 11.14 -18.35 -10.34
N THR A 241 10.22 -18.55 -9.40
CA THR A 241 9.55 -17.45 -8.71
C THR A 241 10.22 -17.08 -7.39
N GLY A 242 10.99 -17.99 -6.80
CA GLY A 242 11.60 -17.84 -5.48
C GLY A 242 10.62 -17.98 -4.32
N ASP A 243 9.38 -18.39 -4.60
CA ASP A 243 8.28 -18.55 -3.65
C ASP A 243 7.85 -20.01 -3.59
N ASN A 244 7.19 -20.41 -2.50
CA ASN A 244 6.64 -21.77 -2.38
C ASN A 244 5.36 -21.89 -3.20
N TRP A 245 5.09 -23.09 -3.72
CA TRP A 245 3.86 -23.38 -4.45
C TRP A 245 3.16 -24.63 -3.88
N ASP A 246 1.92 -24.49 -3.43
CA ASP A 246 1.09 -25.66 -3.08
C ASP A 246 0.36 -26.16 -4.32
N VAL A 247 0.59 -27.42 -4.68
CA VAL A 247 -0.02 -28.05 -5.86
C VAL A 247 -1.00 -29.14 -5.48
N ARG A 248 -2.23 -29.00 -5.95
CA ARG A 248 -3.33 -29.95 -5.74
C ARG A 248 -3.73 -30.61 -7.04
N PHE A 249 -3.43 -31.89 -7.19
CA PHE A 249 -3.84 -32.69 -8.34
C PHE A 249 -5.09 -33.52 -8.05
N GLU A 250 -6.04 -33.51 -8.98
CA GLU A 250 -7.23 -34.37 -8.97
C GLU A 250 -7.27 -35.24 -10.23
N GLU A 251 -7.33 -36.56 -10.02
CA GLU A 251 -7.41 -37.54 -11.11
C GLU A 251 -8.80 -37.50 -11.77
N ALA A 252 -8.85 -37.26 -13.07
CA ALA A 252 -10.10 -37.31 -13.84
C ALA A 252 -10.23 -38.64 -14.61
N SER A 253 -9.11 -39.18 -15.09
CA SER A 253 -9.06 -40.39 -15.89
C SER A 253 -7.66 -41.02 -15.85
N LYS A 254 -7.49 -42.13 -16.57
CA LYS A 254 -6.18 -42.74 -16.82
C LYS A 254 -5.92 -42.75 -18.31
N LYS A 255 -4.72 -42.32 -18.71
CA LYS A 255 -4.30 -42.28 -20.12
C LYS A 255 -2.98 -43.02 -20.32
N TYR A 256 -2.65 -43.28 -21.57
CA TYR A 256 -1.30 -43.65 -21.93
C TYR A 256 -0.44 -42.40 -21.90
N HIS A 257 0.72 -42.48 -21.25
CA HIS A 257 1.75 -41.45 -21.31
C HIS A 257 2.93 -42.02 -22.11
N ALA A 258 3.10 -41.55 -23.33
CA ALA A 258 4.23 -41.86 -24.18
C ALA A 258 5.46 -41.04 -23.74
N ASN A 259 6.64 -41.65 -23.76
CA ASN A 259 7.90 -40.95 -23.73
C ASN A 259 8.46 -40.90 -25.16
N ASP A 260 8.65 -39.70 -25.69
CA ASP A 260 9.01 -39.49 -27.10
C ASP A 260 10.46 -39.90 -27.41
N ASP A 261 11.31 -39.94 -26.39
CA ASP A 261 12.73 -40.24 -26.55
C ASP A 261 13.01 -41.71 -26.89
N TRP A 262 12.20 -42.66 -26.41
CA TRP A 262 12.28 -44.07 -26.80
C TRP A 262 10.96 -44.83 -26.55
N PRO A 263 10.33 -45.43 -27.58
CA PRO A 263 8.93 -45.89 -27.57
C PRO A 263 8.61 -47.14 -26.70
N ILE A 264 9.46 -47.50 -25.74
CA ILE A 264 9.30 -48.68 -24.87
C ILE A 264 9.87 -48.45 -23.45
N ILE A 265 10.80 -47.50 -23.27
CA ILE A 265 11.49 -47.29 -21.97
C ILE A 265 11.04 -45.94 -21.40
N GLY A 266 10.06 -45.99 -20.49
CA GLY A 266 9.54 -44.81 -19.79
C GLY A 266 8.04 -44.60 -19.92
N ASP A 267 7.39 -45.26 -20.89
CA ASP A 267 5.95 -45.16 -21.11
C ASP A 267 5.16 -45.67 -19.89
N ILE A 268 4.16 -44.91 -19.49
CA ILE A 268 3.30 -45.25 -18.35
C ILE A 268 1.91 -45.58 -18.88
N ILE A 269 1.60 -46.88 -18.86
CA ILE A 269 0.26 -47.37 -19.18
C ILE A 269 -0.68 -47.04 -18.00
N ASN A 270 -1.84 -46.44 -18.29
CA ASN A 270 -2.82 -46.01 -17.30
C ASN A 270 -2.28 -44.97 -16.29
N ALA A 271 -1.44 -44.05 -16.77
CA ALA A 271 -0.97 -42.91 -15.99
C ALA A 271 -2.18 -42.05 -15.52
N PRO A 272 -2.23 -41.66 -14.24
CA PRO A 272 -3.25 -40.74 -13.74
C PRO A 272 -3.20 -39.41 -14.49
N PHE A 273 -4.33 -39.00 -15.03
CA PHE A 273 -4.48 -37.82 -15.88
C PHE A 273 -5.66 -36.99 -15.41
N GLY A 274 -5.45 -35.68 -15.25
CA GLY A 274 -6.46 -34.83 -14.62
C GLY A 274 -6.09 -33.36 -14.64
N ASN A 275 -6.47 -32.66 -13.58
CA ASN A 275 -6.27 -31.23 -13.44
C ASN A 275 -5.48 -30.93 -12.15
N ALA A 276 -4.71 -29.85 -12.16
CA ALA A 276 -4.02 -29.34 -11.00
C ALA A 276 -4.44 -27.91 -10.67
N VAL A 277 -4.50 -27.57 -9.39
CA VAL A 277 -4.60 -26.21 -8.88
C VAL A 277 -3.27 -25.88 -8.20
N LEU A 278 -2.62 -24.82 -8.67
CA LEU A 278 -1.36 -24.29 -8.19
C LEU A 278 -1.65 -23.01 -7.40
N VAL A 279 -1.14 -22.91 -6.19
CA VAL A 279 -1.30 -21.73 -5.34
C VAL A 279 0.06 -21.25 -4.88
N ARG A 280 0.43 -20.03 -5.26
CA ARG A 280 1.68 -19.39 -4.85
C ARG A 280 1.55 -18.84 -3.44
N GLU A 281 2.38 -19.29 -2.51
CA GLU A 281 2.52 -18.66 -1.21
C GLU A 281 3.44 -17.45 -1.34
N GLY A 282 2.99 -16.26 -0.95
CA GLY A 282 3.76 -15.03 -1.13
C GLY A 282 3.00 -13.79 -0.65
N ASP A 283 3.26 -12.65 -1.30
CA ASP A 283 2.74 -11.33 -0.88
C ASP A 283 1.20 -11.21 -0.79
N VAL A 284 0.48 -12.14 -1.42
CA VAL A 284 -1.00 -12.10 -1.53
C VAL A 284 -1.69 -13.25 -0.81
N ILE A 285 -1.03 -14.42 -0.71
CA ILE A 285 -1.60 -15.65 -0.14
C ILE A 285 -0.63 -16.19 0.90
N GLU A 286 -1.09 -16.34 2.14
CA GLU A 286 -0.29 -16.90 3.22
C GLU A 286 -0.44 -18.43 3.24
N GLY A 287 0.69 -19.13 3.29
CA GLY A 287 0.72 -20.57 3.45
C GLY A 287 0.10 -21.01 4.77
N THR A 288 -0.93 -21.85 4.71
CA THR A 288 -1.65 -22.30 5.91
C THR A 288 -1.10 -23.60 6.50
N GLY A 289 -0.16 -24.27 5.82
CA GLY A 289 0.34 -25.59 6.16
C GLY A 289 -0.73 -26.71 6.08
N ASP A 290 -1.96 -26.35 5.70
CA ASP A 290 -3.11 -27.24 5.57
C ASP A 290 -3.90 -26.84 4.32
N SER A 291 -3.43 -27.39 3.20
CA SER A 291 -3.87 -27.14 1.82
C SER A 291 -5.36 -27.23 1.50
N GLU A 292 -6.18 -27.80 2.40
CA GLU A 292 -7.64 -27.79 2.23
C GLU A 292 -8.21 -26.37 2.40
N ARG A 293 -7.44 -25.44 2.97
CA ARG A 293 -7.86 -24.06 3.21
C ARG A 293 -6.74 -23.09 2.84
N VAL A 294 -6.80 -22.57 1.61
CA VAL A 294 -6.03 -21.39 1.22
C VAL A 294 -6.58 -20.17 1.96
N LYS A 295 -5.80 -19.61 2.90
CA LYS A 295 -6.12 -18.30 3.46
C LYS A 295 -5.49 -17.26 2.56
N LEU A 296 -6.34 -16.42 1.98
CA LEU A 296 -5.86 -15.15 1.49
C LEU A 296 -5.21 -14.44 2.68
N ASP A 297 -4.08 -13.78 2.44
CA ASP A 297 -3.46 -12.87 3.43
C ASP A 297 -4.29 -11.56 3.51
N VAL A 298 -5.61 -11.72 3.56
CA VAL A 298 -6.60 -10.67 3.74
C VAL A 298 -7.72 -11.33 4.51
N GLU A 299 -7.79 -11.04 5.81
CA GLU A 299 -8.88 -11.49 6.66
C GLU A 299 -10.22 -11.10 5.99
N GLY A 300 -11.07 -12.09 5.67
CA GLY A 300 -12.37 -11.84 5.02
C GLY A 300 -12.40 -11.72 3.49
N GLY A 301 -11.30 -11.92 2.75
CA GLY A 301 -11.33 -11.95 1.29
C GLY A 301 -12.16 -13.12 0.73
N SER A 302 -12.97 -12.89 -0.31
CA SER A 302 -13.62 -13.97 -1.07
C SER A 302 -13.35 -13.82 -2.56
N ILE A 303 -12.88 -14.88 -3.20
CA ILE A 303 -12.71 -14.93 -4.66
C ILE A 303 -14.10 -15.16 -5.29
N THR A 304 -14.51 -14.27 -6.20
CA THR A 304 -15.59 -14.57 -7.14
C THR A 304 -14.95 -15.06 -8.42
N VAL A 305 -14.96 -16.38 -8.62
CA VAL A 305 -14.49 -16.97 -9.87
C VAL A 305 -15.53 -16.65 -10.95
N PRO A 306 -15.12 -16.15 -12.14
CA PRO A 306 -16.07 -15.97 -13.23
C PRO A 306 -16.74 -17.31 -13.54
N ALA A 307 -18.07 -17.30 -13.67
CA ALA A 307 -18.80 -18.44 -14.23
C ALA A 307 -18.20 -18.73 -15.61
N ASN A 308 -17.97 -20.01 -15.93
CA ASN A 308 -17.52 -20.50 -17.23
C ASN A 308 -18.15 -19.70 -18.37
N GLN A 309 -17.47 -18.66 -18.83
CA GLN A 309 -17.77 -18.00 -20.08
C GLN A 309 -16.79 -18.58 -21.10
N PRO A 310 -17.27 -19.02 -22.27
CA PRO A 310 -16.40 -19.23 -23.41
C PRO A 310 -15.61 -17.94 -23.62
N GLY A 311 -14.30 -18.01 -23.46
CA GLY A 311 -13.43 -16.85 -23.25
C GLY A 311 -13.55 -15.77 -24.33
N GLY A 312 -13.64 -14.52 -23.87
CA GLY A 312 -13.24 -13.33 -24.64
C GLY A 312 -11.82 -12.86 -24.29
N GLY A 313 -10.97 -13.77 -23.80
CA GLY A 313 -9.55 -13.51 -23.52
C GLY A 313 -8.72 -13.50 -24.79
N ASP A 314 -7.57 -12.83 -24.76
CA ASP A 314 -6.61 -12.81 -25.85
C ASP A 314 -6.18 -14.25 -26.18
N SER A 315 -6.65 -14.75 -27.32
CA SER A 315 -6.54 -16.14 -27.75
C SER A 315 -5.22 -16.44 -28.47
N ARG A 316 -4.16 -15.67 -28.21
CA ARG A 316 -2.87 -15.81 -28.90
C ARG A 316 -1.82 -16.42 -27.98
N ILE A 317 -2.01 -17.70 -27.68
CA ILE A 317 -0.92 -18.67 -27.74
C ILE A 317 -1.26 -19.48 -28.98
N ASP A 318 -0.73 -19.07 -30.13
CA ASP A 318 -0.91 -19.77 -31.40
C ASP A 318 0.38 -20.58 -31.64
N ASP A 319 0.51 -21.70 -30.95
CA ASP A 319 1.57 -22.69 -31.18
C ASP A 319 1.11 -23.82 -32.12
N GLY A 320 -0.16 -23.82 -32.54
CA GLY A 320 -0.72 -24.83 -33.44
C GLY A 320 -1.14 -26.13 -32.74
N GLU A 321 -1.11 -26.20 -31.40
CA GLU A 321 -1.31 -27.45 -30.64
C GLU A 321 -2.60 -27.48 -29.81
N GLY A 322 -3.44 -26.43 -29.88
CA GLY A 322 -4.70 -26.36 -29.13
C GLY A 322 -4.55 -25.94 -27.67
N ARG A 323 -3.38 -25.44 -27.26
CA ARG A 323 -3.13 -24.87 -25.93
C ARG A 323 -3.92 -23.56 -25.78
N SER A 324 -4.49 -23.32 -24.60
CA SER A 324 -5.20 -22.06 -24.33
C SER A 324 -4.99 -21.58 -22.90
N ALA A 325 -4.81 -20.27 -22.77
CA ALA A 325 -4.64 -19.59 -21.50
C ALA A 325 -5.69 -18.49 -21.36
N ALA A 326 -6.40 -18.48 -20.24
CA ALA A 326 -7.29 -17.40 -19.85
C ALA A 326 -6.80 -16.77 -18.55
N ARG A 327 -6.53 -15.46 -18.60
CA ARG A 327 -6.12 -14.67 -17.42
C ARG A 327 -7.31 -13.90 -16.87
N THR A 328 -7.46 -13.92 -15.55
CA THR A 328 -8.40 -13.09 -14.82
C THR A 328 -7.68 -12.43 -13.65
N GLU A 329 -7.88 -11.13 -13.47
CA GLU A 329 -7.37 -10.42 -12.30
C GLU A 329 -8.52 -10.11 -11.35
N VAL A 330 -8.39 -10.52 -10.10
CA VAL A 330 -9.35 -10.25 -9.05
C VAL A 330 -8.69 -9.29 -8.07
N GLN A 331 -9.11 -8.03 -8.09
CA GLN A 331 -8.74 -7.09 -7.04
C GLN A 331 -9.51 -7.44 -5.77
N ILE A 332 -8.81 -8.02 -4.81
CA ILE A 332 -9.33 -8.27 -3.47
C ILE A 332 -9.03 -7.03 -2.64
N ARG A 333 -10.05 -6.19 -2.55
CA ARG A 333 -10.02 -5.14 -1.52
C ARG A 333 -10.15 -5.84 -0.17
N PRO A 334 -9.33 -5.48 0.83
CA PRO A 334 -9.64 -5.89 2.19
C PRO A 334 -11.08 -5.46 2.45
N ARG A 335 -11.89 -6.43 2.87
CA ARG A 335 -13.30 -6.46 2.54
C ARG A 335 -14.19 -5.49 3.30
#